data_AF-A0A0C3SA57-F1
#
_entry.id   AF-A0A0C3SA57-F1
#
_cell.length_a   1.000
_cell.length_b   1.000
_cell.length_c   1.000
_cell.angle_alpha   90.00
_cell.angle_beta   90.00
_cell.angle_gamma   90.00
#
_symmetry.space_group_name_H-M   'P 1'
#
loop_
_entity.id
_entity.type
_entity.pdbx_description
1 polymer ?
#
loop_
_entity_poly.entity_id
_entity_poly.type
_entity_poly.pdbx_seq_one_letter_code
_entity_poly.pdbx_strand_id
1 'polypeptide(L)'
;MAANIRIVLPSLNSWAEGHLTALFKETDQTAFGQAFDAFVAANPDALVVNGQSLTRAQFKTQLWQDKFLEAGAQVKFLGAVSSTSNTEQPVTAGEVGVFFQATIDERILVMGAPQTRTITFSMNLVVIQDPTLTPPPVGPIHGFFDGRRVASLTAVSTTDPRSTLLPLPAPAPVNPGGPIQPPTVGSST
;
A
#
# COMPACT_ATOMS: atom_id res chain seq x y z
N MET A 1 -0.11 22.11 33.74
CA MET A 1 -0.62 22.56 32.43
C MET A 1 -0.96 21.32 31.63
N ALA A 2 -2.25 21.02 31.43
CA ALA A 2 -2.68 19.90 30.61
C ALA A 2 -2.62 20.32 29.15
N ALA A 3 -1.93 19.56 28.31
CA ALA A 3 -1.94 19.78 26.87
C ALA A 3 -3.36 19.54 26.36
N ASN A 4 -4.02 20.58 25.83
CA ASN A 4 -5.24 20.44 25.05
C ASN A 4 -4.87 19.68 23.77
N ILE A 5 -4.97 18.35 23.80
CA ILE A 5 -4.86 17.52 22.60
C ILE A 5 -6.11 17.81 21.77
N ARG A 6 -6.01 18.81 20.88
CA ARG A 6 -6.95 18.93 19.76
C ARG A 6 -6.63 17.76 18.85
N ILE A 7 -7.51 16.75 18.82
CA ILE A 7 -7.45 15.68 17.83
C ILE A 7 -7.83 16.32 16.49
N VAL A 8 -6.81 16.79 15.76
CA VAL A 8 -6.96 17.33 14.41
C VAL A 8 -6.97 16.15 13.46
N LEU A 9 -8.01 16.05 12.63
CA LEU A 9 -8.08 15.05 11.57
C LEU A 9 -6.90 15.20 10.61
N PRO A 10 -6.26 14.09 10.19
CA PRO A 10 -5.28 14.15 9.13
C PRO A 10 -5.94 14.56 7.81
N SER A 11 -5.14 15.14 6.91
CA SER A 11 -5.54 15.38 5.52
C SER A 11 -6.02 14.09 4.83
N LEU A 12 -6.77 14.21 3.73
CA LEU A 12 -7.21 13.03 2.97
C LEU A 12 -6.04 12.18 2.48
N ASN A 13 -4.94 12.81 2.04
CA ASN A 13 -3.71 12.11 1.68
C ASN A 13 -3.15 11.32 2.85
N SER A 14 -2.87 11.98 3.99
CA SER A 14 -2.28 11.34 5.16
C SER A 14 -3.19 10.26 5.75
N TRP A 15 -4.51 10.43 5.65
CA TRP A 15 -5.48 9.41 6.02
C TRP A 15 -5.36 8.18 5.11
N ALA A 16 -5.41 8.37 3.79
CA ALA A 16 -5.34 7.26 2.83
C ALA A 16 -4.00 6.51 2.95
N GLU A 17 -2.89 7.24 3.03
CA GLU A 17 -1.55 6.66 3.21
C GLU A 17 -1.44 5.86 4.51
N GLY A 18 -1.99 6.39 5.62
CA GLY A 18 -2.02 5.71 6.91
C GLY A 18 -2.80 4.40 6.87
N HIS A 19 -4.01 4.42 6.27
CA HIS A 19 -4.85 3.23 6.14
C HIS A 19 -4.24 2.18 5.20
N LEU A 20 -3.68 2.59 4.06
CA LEU A 20 -2.97 1.68 3.16
C LEU A 20 -1.75 1.08 3.86
N THR A 21 -0.98 1.88 4.58
CA THR A 21 0.17 1.38 5.35
C THR A 21 -0.25 0.34 6.38
N ALA A 22 -1.31 0.60 7.15
CA ALA A 22 -1.84 -0.37 8.10
C ALA A 22 -2.23 -1.68 7.38
N LEU A 23 -3.04 -1.57 6.34
CA LEU A 23 -3.56 -2.71 5.59
C LEU A 23 -2.45 -3.58 4.99
N PHE A 24 -1.39 -2.97 4.44
CA PHE A 24 -0.27 -3.71 3.86
C PHE A 24 0.71 -4.25 4.92
N LYS A 25 0.79 -3.65 6.11
CA LYS A 25 1.66 -4.16 7.19
C LYS A 25 1.08 -5.34 7.94
N GLU A 26 -0.25 -5.49 7.97
CA GLU A 26 -0.88 -6.57 8.73
C GLU A 26 -0.49 -7.95 8.21
N THR A 27 -0.10 -8.83 9.14
CA THR A 27 0.23 -10.24 8.89
C THR A 27 -0.72 -11.21 9.60
N ASP A 28 -1.58 -10.69 10.47
CA ASP A 28 -2.67 -11.42 11.10
C ASP A 28 -3.97 -11.20 10.32
N GLN A 29 -4.73 -12.27 10.07
CA GLN A 29 -5.94 -12.20 9.25
C GLN A 29 -7.05 -11.37 9.90
N THR A 30 -7.12 -11.38 11.24
CA THR A 30 -8.14 -10.66 12.00
C THR A 30 -7.82 -9.17 12.03
N ALA A 31 -6.56 -8.81 12.33
CA ALA A 31 -6.08 -7.44 12.29
C ALA A 31 -6.18 -6.85 10.88
N PHE A 32 -5.79 -7.61 9.85
CA PHE A 32 -6.03 -7.23 8.45
C PHE A 32 -7.51 -6.99 8.18
N GLY A 33 -8.37 -7.89 8.68
CA GLY A 33 -9.80 -7.77 8.54
C GLY A 33 -10.33 -6.44 9.09
N GLN A 34 -9.87 -6.06 10.28
CA GLN A 34 -10.22 -4.80 10.93
C GLN A 34 -9.65 -3.58 10.18
N ALA A 35 -8.40 -3.64 9.73
CA ALA A 35 -7.79 -2.58 8.92
C ALA A 35 -8.54 -2.36 7.60
N PHE A 36 -8.95 -3.45 6.94
CA PHE A 36 -9.78 -3.41 5.74
C PHE A 36 -11.16 -2.79 6.03
N ASP A 37 -11.82 -3.22 7.11
CA ASP A 37 -13.15 -2.70 7.46
C ASP A 37 -13.11 -1.23 7.96
N ALA A 38 -11.95 -0.78 8.46
CA ALA A 38 -11.69 0.62 8.77
C ALA A 38 -11.38 1.48 7.53
N PHE A 39 -11.01 0.86 6.40
CA PHE A 39 -10.65 1.55 5.16
C PHE A 39 -11.79 1.56 4.12
N VAL A 40 -12.41 0.41 3.86
CA VAL A 40 -13.44 0.22 2.82
C VAL A 40 -14.83 0.23 3.43
N ALA A 41 -15.74 1.01 2.85
CA ALA A 41 -17.13 1.11 3.29
C ALA A 41 -17.81 -0.26 3.36
N ALA A 42 -18.82 -0.39 4.22
CA ALA A 42 -19.58 -1.64 4.33
C ALA A 42 -20.27 -2.01 3.01
N ASN A 43 -20.79 -0.99 2.30
CA ASN A 43 -21.45 -1.09 1.01
C ASN A 43 -20.77 -0.13 0.01
N PRO A 44 -19.63 -0.53 -0.60
CA PRO A 44 -18.97 0.31 -1.60
C PRO A 44 -19.76 0.30 -2.92
N ASP A 45 -19.75 1.43 -3.63
CA ASP A 45 -20.41 1.60 -4.92
C ASP A 45 -19.67 0.85 -6.04
N ALA A 46 -18.34 0.92 -6.05
CA ALA A 46 -17.51 0.29 -7.07
C ALA A 46 -16.10 -0.06 -6.55
N LEU A 47 -15.68 -1.30 -6.74
CA LEU A 47 -14.29 -1.72 -6.53
C LEU A 47 -13.79 -2.35 -7.83
N VAL A 48 -12.83 -1.69 -8.49
CA VAL A 48 -12.29 -2.13 -9.77
C VAL A 48 -10.78 -2.28 -9.65
N VAL A 49 -10.25 -3.47 -9.93
CA VAL A 49 -8.81 -3.75 -9.91
C VAL A 49 -8.41 -4.36 -11.23
N ASN A 50 -7.42 -3.77 -11.91
CA ASN A 50 -6.94 -4.21 -13.23
C ASN A 50 -8.08 -4.36 -14.26
N GLY A 51 -9.08 -3.48 -14.18
CA GLY A 51 -10.26 -3.48 -15.05
C GLY A 51 -11.35 -4.49 -14.67
N GLN A 52 -11.16 -5.28 -13.61
CA GLN A 52 -12.17 -6.23 -13.12
C GLN A 52 -12.97 -5.63 -11.96
N SER A 53 -14.30 -5.64 -12.08
CA SER A 53 -15.21 -5.27 -10.99
C SER A 53 -15.29 -6.39 -9.96
N LEU A 54 -15.03 -6.05 -8.70
CA LEU A 54 -14.98 -6.98 -7.58
C LEU A 54 -16.07 -6.62 -6.55
N THR A 55 -16.63 -7.65 -5.93
CA THR A 55 -17.37 -7.46 -4.67
C THR A 55 -16.40 -7.11 -3.55
N ARG A 56 -16.90 -6.50 -2.47
CA ARG A 56 -16.11 -6.21 -1.25
C ARG A 56 -15.40 -7.44 -0.70
N ALA A 57 -16.09 -8.59 -0.67
CA ALA A 57 -15.53 -9.85 -0.18
C ALA A 57 -14.43 -10.41 -1.10
N GLN A 58 -14.63 -10.33 -2.42
CA GLN A 58 -13.60 -10.71 -3.39
C GLN A 58 -12.37 -9.83 -3.28
N PHE A 59 -12.56 -8.50 -3.19
CA PHE A 59 -11.44 -7.57 -3.02
C PHE A 59 -10.66 -7.84 -1.73
N LYS A 60 -11.35 -8.04 -0.60
CA LYS A 60 -10.72 -8.39 0.69
C LYS A 60 -9.92 -9.69 0.58
N THR A 61 -10.51 -10.71 -0.06
CA THR A 61 -9.88 -12.03 -0.23
C THR A 61 -8.67 -11.94 -1.14
N GLN A 62 -8.78 -11.28 -2.28
CA GLN A 62 -7.68 -11.10 -3.23
C GLN A 62 -6.52 -10.37 -2.57
N LEU A 63 -6.78 -9.26 -1.89
CA LEU A 63 -5.76 -8.46 -1.22
C LEU A 63 -5.08 -9.23 -0.07
N TRP A 64 -5.83 -10.07 0.65
CA TRP A 64 -5.26 -10.98 1.65
C TRP A 64 -4.43 -12.11 1.03
N GLN A 65 -4.92 -12.72 -0.05
CA GLN A 65 -4.25 -13.82 -0.74
C GLN A 65 -2.95 -13.39 -1.37
N ASP A 66 -2.94 -12.20 -1.97
CA ASP A 66 -1.71 -11.58 -2.42
C ASP A 66 -0.75 -11.56 -1.22
N LYS A 67 -1.20 -11.18 -0.02
CA LYS A 67 -0.37 -11.12 1.20
C LYS A 67 -0.10 -12.42 1.96
N PHE A 68 -0.54 -13.58 1.47
CA PHE A 68 -0.71 -14.77 2.33
C PHE A 68 0.59 -15.45 2.81
N LEU A 69 1.77 -15.00 2.36
CA LEU A 69 3.07 -15.60 2.74
C LEU A 69 4.07 -14.59 3.32
N GLU A 70 3.57 -13.45 3.81
CA GLU A 70 4.42 -12.31 4.16
C GLU A 70 4.87 -12.35 5.64
N ALA A 71 6.13 -12.01 5.87
CA ALA A 71 6.66 -11.61 7.16
C ALA A 71 6.28 -10.14 7.49
N GLY A 72 5.89 -9.38 6.46
CA GLY A 72 5.40 -8.01 6.51
C GLY A 72 5.53 -7.33 5.14
N ALA A 73 4.96 -6.14 5.00
CA ALA A 73 5.20 -5.30 3.83
C ALA A 73 5.64 -3.88 4.23
N GLN A 74 6.55 -3.32 3.44
CA GLN A 74 6.94 -1.92 3.50
C GLN A 74 6.22 -1.16 2.39
N VAL A 75 5.58 -0.04 2.75
CA VAL A 75 4.88 0.80 1.80
C VAL A 75 5.68 2.08 1.56
N LYS A 76 6.01 2.35 0.30
CA LYS A 76 6.66 3.57 -0.15
C LYS A 76 5.70 4.34 -1.06
N PHE A 77 5.23 5.49 -0.60
CA PHE A 77 4.42 6.40 -1.41
C PHE A 77 5.31 7.17 -2.37
N LEU A 78 4.96 7.12 -3.65
CA LEU A 78 5.64 7.81 -4.75
C LEU A 78 4.92 9.11 -5.12
N GLY A 79 3.63 9.21 -4.79
CA GLY A 79 2.85 10.44 -4.88
C GLY A 79 1.44 10.25 -4.35
N ALA A 80 0.87 11.32 -3.79
CA ALA A 80 -0.52 11.38 -3.36
C ALA A 80 -1.09 12.77 -3.67
N VAL A 81 -2.28 12.80 -4.26
CA VAL A 81 -3.03 14.02 -4.55
C VAL A 81 -4.46 13.83 -4.09
N SER A 82 -5.06 14.87 -3.52
CA SER A 82 -6.45 14.84 -3.09
C SER A 82 -7.22 16.05 -3.57
N SER A 83 -8.50 15.84 -3.88
CA SER A 83 -9.48 16.89 -4.09
C SER A 83 -10.58 16.75 -3.03
N THR A 84 -11.01 17.86 -2.43
CA THR A 84 -12.12 17.83 -1.48
C THR A 84 -13.46 17.89 -2.22
N SER A 85 -14.44 17.08 -1.79
CA SER A 85 -15.83 17.22 -2.22
C SER A 85 -16.65 18.14 -1.31
N ASN A 86 -16.11 18.56 -0.16
CA ASN A 86 -16.75 19.45 0.80
C ASN A 86 -15.82 20.61 1.18
N THR A 87 -16.14 21.82 0.74
CA THR A 87 -15.33 23.02 1.04
C THR A 87 -15.43 23.46 2.51
N GLU A 88 -16.51 23.10 3.22
CA GLU A 88 -16.69 23.39 4.64
C GLU A 88 -15.97 22.39 5.54
N GLN A 89 -15.79 21.15 5.07
CA GLN A 89 -15.03 20.09 5.76
C GLN A 89 -14.07 19.39 4.79
N PRO A 90 -12.94 20.04 4.42
CA PRO A 90 -12.12 19.60 3.31
C PRO A 90 -11.34 18.29 3.52
N VAL A 91 -11.39 17.75 4.73
CA VAL A 91 -10.64 16.56 5.13
C VAL A 91 -11.53 15.33 5.31
N THR A 92 -12.85 15.48 5.21
CA THR A 92 -13.82 14.43 5.59
C THR A 92 -14.38 13.66 4.41
N ALA A 93 -14.34 14.20 3.20
CA ALA A 93 -14.77 13.52 1.99
C ALA A 93 -14.07 14.12 0.76
N GLY A 94 -13.89 13.31 -0.28
CA GLY A 94 -13.25 13.74 -1.51
C GLY A 94 -12.65 12.60 -2.30
N GLU A 95 -11.82 12.96 -3.27
CA GLU A 95 -11.09 12.02 -4.11
C GLU A 95 -9.62 12.01 -3.71
N VAL A 96 -9.00 10.84 -3.72
CA VAL A 96 -7.57 10.66 -3.47
C VAL A 96 -6.97 9.79 -4.56
N GLY A 97 -6.05 10.36 -5.33
CA GLY A 97 -5.16 9.60 -6.21
C GLY A 97 -3.86 9.29 -5.47
N VAL A 98 -3.49 8.02 -5.37
CA VAL A 98 -2.27 7.58 -4.69
C VAL A 98 -1.49 6.59 -5.54
N PHE A 99 -0.18 6.80 -5.60
CA PHE A 99 0.77 5.94 -6.30
C PHE A 99 1.83 5.47 -5.30
N PHE A 100 1.99 4.16 -5.14
CA PHE A 100 2.89 3.59 -4.15
C PHE A 100 3.45 2.23 -4.55
N GLN A 101 4.52 1.84 -3.86
CA GLN A 101 5.11 0.51 -3.93
C GLN A 101 4.95 -0.20 -2.60
N ALA A 102 4.46 -1.44 -2.63
CA ALA A 102 4.49 -2.35 -1.50
C ALA A 102 5.61 -3.36 -1.75
N THR A 103 6.68 -3.30 -0.95
CA THR A 103 7.73 -4.31 -0.92
C THR A 103 7.38 -5.32 0.15
N ILE A 104 7.24 -6.55 -0.28
CA ILE A 104 6.72 -7.65 0.51
C ILE A 104 7.88 -8.58 0.81
N ASP A 105 8.11 -8.83 2.10
CA ASP A 105 9.09 -9.78 2.58
C ASP A 105 8.39 -11.14 2.74
N GLU A 106 8.76 -12.13 1.92
CA GLU A 106 8.22 -13.47 2.03
C GLU A 106 8.86 -14.22 3.20
N ARG A 107 8.09 -15.08 3.87
CA ARG A 107 8.62 -15.94 4.95
C ARG A 107 9.58 -17.02 4.45
N ILE A 108 9.58 -17.29 3.14
CA ILE A 108 10.49 -18.26 2.53
C ILE A 108 11.88 -17.63 2.41
N LEU A 109 12.86 -18.27 3.03
CA LEU A 109 14.25 -17.87 2.96
C LEU A 109 14.95 -18.63 1.82
N VAL A 110 15.52 -17.91 0.86
CA VAL A 110 16.40 -18.47 -0.17
C VAL A 110 17.83 -18.13 0.25
N MET A 111 18.67 -19.15 0.47
CA MET A 111 20.06 -18.96 0.94
C MET A 111 20.16 -18.16 2.27
N GLY A 112 19.12 -18.21 3.11
CA GLY A 112 19.08 -17.50 4.41
C GLY A 112 18.58 -16.05 4.35
N ALA A 113 18.22 -15.53 3.17
CA ALA A 113 17.62 -14.21 3.00
C ALA A 113 16.14 -14.32 2.59
N PRO A 114 15.24 -13.43 3.07
CA PRO A 114 13.86 -13.38 2.61
C PRO A 114 13.80 -13.14 1.11
N GLN A 115 12.98 -13.90 0.41
CA GLN A 115 12.58 -13.52 -0.93
C GLN A 115 11.71 -12.27 -0.84
N THR A 116 12.01 -11.25 -1.64
CA THR A 116 11.21 -10.02 -1.70
C THR A 116 10.42 -9.98 -3.00
N ARG A 117 9.22 -9.44 -2.97
CA ARG A 117 8.50 -9.05 -4.19
C ARG A 117 8.02 -7.63 -4.05
N THR A 118 8.07 -6.87 -5.14
CA THR A 118 7.58 -5.48 -5.14
C THR A 118 6.37 -5.38 -6.03
N ILE A 119 5.27 -4.87 -5.46
CA ILE A 119 4.04 -4.58 -6.18
C ILE A 119 3.90 -3.07 -6.26
N THR A 120 3.69 -2.54 -7.46
CA THR A 120 3.39 -1.13 -7.68
C THR A 120 1.91 -0.96 -7.87
N PHE A 121 1.31 0.00 -7.15
CA PHE A 121 -0.10 0.33 -7.21
C PHE A 121 -0.31 1.78 -7.65
N SER A 122 -1.25 1.98 -8.57
CA SER A 122 -1.88 3.26 -8.85
C SER A 122 -3.35 3.15 -8.50
N MET A 123 -3.83 3.95 -7.53
CA MET A 123 -5.20 3.90 -7.03
C MET A 123 -5.86 5.27 -7.08
N ASN A 124 -7.13 5.29 -7.48
CA ASN A 124 -8.03 6.42 -7.29
C ASN A 124 -9.13 5.99 -6.32
N LEU A 125 -9.30 6.75 -5.24
CA LEU A 125 -10.21 6.49 -4.14
C LEU A 125 -11.27 7.60 -4.10
N VAL A 126 -12.53 7.22 -3.88
CA VAL A 126 -13.59 8.14 -3.47
C VAL A 126 -13.87 7.87 -1.99
N VAL A 127 -13.57 8.88 -1.17
CA VAL A 127 -13.71 8.84 0.28
C VAL A 127 -14.99 9.59 0.67
N ILE A 128 -15.82 8.94 1.48
CA ILE A 128 -17.06 9.48 2.01
C ILE A 128 -17.05 9.46 3.54
N GLN A 129 -17.93 10.24 4.16
CA GLN A 129 -18.39 9.95 5.52
C GLN A 129 -19.42 8.82 5.44
N ASP A 130 -19.07 7.64 5.95
CA ASP A 130 -19.96 6.47 5.89
C ASP A 130 -21.17 6.70 6.80
N PRO A 131 -22.40 6.80 6.26
CA PRO A 131 -23.60 7.09 7.06
C PRO A 131 -24.00 5.92 7.97
N THR A 132 -23.45 4.71 7.75
CA THR A 132 -23.71 3.54 8.59
C THR A 132 -22.94 3.59 9.90
N LEU A 133 -21.91 4.43 9.98
CA LEU A 133 -21.08 4.60 11.15
C LEU A 133 -21.69 5.66 12.07
N THR A 134 -22.06 5.26 13.28
CA THR A 134 -22.57 6.17 14.29
C THR A 134 -21.43 6.63 15.21
N PRO A 135 -21.29 7.95 15.46
CA PRO A 135 -20.33 8.42 16.43
C PRO A 135 -20.71 7.89 17.82
N PRO A 136 -19.73 7.56 18.67
CA PRO A 136 -20.00 7.09 20.01
C PRO A 136 -20.81 8.14 20.81
N PRO A 137 -21.63 7.71 21.77
CA PRO A 137 -22.37 8.62 22.64
C PRO A 137 -21.43 9.66 23.24
N VAL A 138 -21.83 10.93 23.20
CA VAL A 138 -21.00 12.06 23.62
C VAL A 138 -20.71 11.95 25.12
N GLY A 139 -19.51 11.48 25.46
CA GLY A 139 -18.99 11.46 26.83
C GLY A 139 -18.27 12.77 27.19
N PRO A 140 -17.73 12.87 28.42
CA PRO A 140 -16.99 14.05 28.89
C PRO A 140 -15.66 14.30 28.15
N ILE A 141 -15.19 13.31 27.36
CA ILE A 141 -14.00 13.44 26.50
C ILE A 141 -14.47 13.65 25.06
N HIS A 142 -14.22 14.85 24.54
CA HIS A 142 -14.54 15.22 23.17
C HIS A 142 -13.42 14.73 22.22
N GLY A 143 -13.69 13.69 21.44
CA GLY A 143 -12.85 13.26 20.32
C GLY A 143 -13.55 13.43 18.99
N PHE A 144 -12.80 13.71 17.93
CA PHE A 144 -13.35 13.68 16.58
C PHE A 144 -13.58 12.21 16.17
N PHE A 145 -14.78 11.89 15.70
CA PHE A 145 -15.12 10.57 15.17
C PHE A 145 -14.74 10.46 13.70
N ASP A 146 -13.78 9.59 13.36
CA ASP A 146 -13.41 9.38 11.96
C ASP A 146 -14.36 8.40 11.26
N GLY A 147 -15.40 8.94 10.63
CA GLY A 147 -16.35 8.20 9.82
C GLY A 147 -15.90 7.95 8.37
N ARG A 148 -14.66 8.29 8.00
CA ARG A 148 -14.22 8.18 6.60
C ARG A 148 -14.11 6.74 6.13
N ARG A 149 -14.67 6.44 4.96
CA ARG A 149 -14.49 5.15 4.27
C ARG A 149 -14.39 5.34 2.76
N VAL A 150 -13.69 4.41 2.11
CA VAL A 150 -13.65 4.33 0.64
C VAL A 150 -14.95 3.73 0.12
N ALA A 151 -15.72 4.52 -0.61
CA ALA A 151 -16.95 4.09 -1.29
C ALA A 151 -16.68 3.60 -2.71
N SER A 152 -15.71 4.18 -3.40
CA SER A 152 -15.27 3.69 -4.71
C SER A 152 -13.74 3.61 -4.81
N LEU A 153 -13.25 2.58 -5.49
CA LEU A 153 -11.82 2.36 -5.72
C LEU A 153 -11.62 1.86 -7.15
N THR A 154 -10.72 2.52 -7.87
CA THR A 154 -10.15 1.99 -9.12
C THR A 154 -8.66 1.86 -8.95
N ALA A 155 -8.12 0.66 -9.15
CA ALA A 155 -6.70 0.40 -9.02
C ALA A 155 -6.13 -0.34 -10.23
N VAL A 156 -4.88 -0.01 -10.56
CA VAL A 156 -4.02 -0.82 -11.43
C VAL A 156 -2.82 -1.25 -10.59
N SER A 157 -2.49 -2.53 -10.64
CA SER A 157 -1.37 -3.11 -9.94
C SER A 157 -0.48 -3.89 -10.89
N THR A 158 0.83 -3.75 -10.70
CA THR A 158 1.83 -4.55 -11.41
C THR A 158 2.77 -5.18 -10.40
N THR A 159 3.13 -6.44 -10.63
CA THR A 159 4.15 -7.13 -9.85
C THR A 159 5.45 -7.08 -10.64
N ASP A 160 6.56 -6.68 -10.02
CA ASP A 160 7.88 -6.88 -10.61
C ASP A 160 8.36 -8.31 -10.30
N PRO A 161 8.42 -9.22 -11.30
CA PRO A 161 8.94 -10.57 -11.09
C PRO A 161 10.46 -10.61 -10.84
N ARG A 162 11.19 -9.49 -10.94
CA ARG A 162 12.66 -9.45 -10.84
C ARG A 162 13.22 -9.08 -9.46
N SER A 163 12.40 -8.93 -8.42
CA SER A 163 12.88 -8.58 -7.07
C SER A 163 13.52 -9.77 -6.31
N THR A 164 14.27 -10.64 -6.99
CA THR A 164 15.20 -11.52 -6.29
C THR A 164 16.47 -10.71 -6.01
N LEU A 165 16.62 -10.20 -4.79
CA LEU A 165 17.94 -9.85 -4.27
C LEU A 165 18.70 -11.17 -4.05
N LEU A 166 19.16 -11.79 -5.14
CA LEU A 166 20.33 -12.65 -5.04
C LEU A 166 21.49 -11.73 -4.63
N PRO A 167 22.24 -12.04 -3.56
CA PRO A 167 23.49 -11.33 -3.33
C PRO A 167 24.32 -11.47 -4.61
N LEU A 168 24.67 -10.32 -5.21
CA LEU A 168 25.64 -10.31 -6.31
C LEU A 168 26.84 -11.12 -5.84
N PRO A 169 27.33 -12.12 -6.61
CA PRO A 169 28.57 -12.77 -6.27
C PRO A 169 29.62 -11.67 -6.09
N ALA A 170 30.33 -11.73 -4.96
CA ALA A 170 31.38 -10.76 -4.65
C ALA A 170 32.23 -10.52 -5.90
N PRO A 171 32.56 -9.27 -6.25
CA PRO A 171 33.38 -9.00 -7.41
C PRO A 171 34.62 -9.88 -7.31
N ALA A 172 34.85 -10.69 -8.35
CA ALA A 172 36.02 -11.56 -8.42
C ALA A 172 37.26 -10.70 -8.11
N PRO A 173 38.21 -11.17 -7.29
CA PRO A 173 39.41 -10.41 -6.99
C PRO A 173 40.09 -10.09 -8.33
N VAL A 174 40.08 -8.81 -8.69
CA VAL A 174 40.84 -8.29 -9.82
C VAL A 174 42.31 -8.53 -9.51
N ASN A 175 42.89 -9.52 -10.19
CA ASN A 175 44.31 -9.82 -10.12
C ASN A 175 45.06 -8.73 -10.91
N PRO A 176 45.84 -7.83 -10.29
CA PRO A 176 46.35 -6.62 -10.96
C PRO A 176 47.52 -6.85 -11.95
N GLY A 177 47.74 -8.07 -12.42
CA GLY A 177 49.06 -8.45 -12.95
C GLY A 177 49.10 -9.34 -14.20
N GLY A 178 48.06 -9.37 -15.03
CA GLY A 178 48.07 -10.15 -16.28
C GLY A 178 48.23 -9.24 -17.53
N PRO A 179 49.09 -9.57 -18.50
CA PRO A 179 49.25 -8.76 -19.72
C PRO A 179 47.97 -8.75 -20.56
N ILE A 180 47.62 -7.56 -21.05
CA ILE A 180 46.44 -7.29 -21.88
C ILE A 180 46.66 -7.93 -23.25
N GLN A 181 45.83 -8.91 -23.61
CA GLN A 181 45.87 -9.52 -24.94
C GLN A 181 44.96 -8.73 -25.89
N PRO A 182 45.45 -8.22 -27.05
CA PRO A 182 44.61 -7.46 -27.98
C PRO A 182 43.51 -8.33 -28.60
N PRO A 183 42.36 -7.73 -28.96
CA PRO A 183 41.24 -8.46 -29.57
C PRO A 183 41.58 -8.98 -30.97
N THR A 184 41.37 -10.28 -31.17
CA THR A 184 41.44 -10.95 -32.48
C THR A 184 40.30 -10.48 -33.38
N VAL A 185 40.64 -9.85 -34.51
CA VAL A 185 39.68 -9.48 -35.56
C VAL A 185 39.28 -10.74 -36.32
N GLY A 186 38.01 -11.14 -36.24
CA GLY A 186 37.45 -12.23 -37.04
C GLY A 186 37.38 -11.83 -38.52
N SER A 187 38.03 -12.60 -39.38
CA SER A 187 37.90 -12.49 -40.84
C SER A 187 36.68 -13.29 -41.31
N SER A 188 35.79 -12.61 -42.02
CA SER A 188 34.67 -13.21 -42.74
C SER A 188 35.15 -14.02 -43.95
N THR A 189 34.58 -15.20 -44.15
CA THR A 189 34.49 -15.88 -45.46
C THR A 189 33.10 -16.46 -45.60
#